data_AF-A0A963L5X3-F1
#
_entry.id   AF-A0A963L5X3-F1
#
_cell.length_a   1.000
_cell.length_b   1.000
_cell.length_c   1.000
_cell.angle_alpha   90.00
_cell.angle_beta   90.00
_cell.angle_gamma   90.00
#
_symmetry.space_group_name_H-M   'P 1'
#
loop_
_entity.id
_entity.type
_entity.pdbx_description
1 polymer ?
#
loop_
_entity_poly.entity_id
_entity_poly.type
_entity_poly.pdbx_seq_one_letter_code
_entity_poly.pdbx_strand_id
1 'polypeptide(L)' 'MNAPTAPADVTRTERAARQREVVQALQAVLPDHALLWQAEDTVPYECDGLTAYRERPLVVA' A
#
# COMPACT_ATOMS: atom_id res chain seq x y z
N MET A 1 -23.19 -2.28 -3.75
CA MET A 1 -22.66 -3.56 -3.25
C MET A 1 -21.32 -3.78 -3.93
N ASN A 2 -20.21 -3.61 -3.22
CA ASN A 2 -18.90 -3.98 -3.78
C ASN A 2 -18.76 -5.49 -3.61
N ALA A 3 -18.88 -6.23 -4.71
CA ALA A 3 -18.66 -7.67 -4.72
C ALA A 3 -17.19 -7.97 -4.36
N PRO A 4 -16.90 -9.06 -3.64
CA PRO A 4 -15.52 -9.46 -3.39
C PRO A 4 -14.94 -9.98 -4.71
N THR A 5 -14.13 -9.14 -5.37
CA THR A 5 -13.15 -9.65 -6.35
C THR A 5 -12.25 -10.57 -5.56
N ALA A 6 -12.27 -11.88 -5.84
CA ALA A 6 -11.33 -12.81 -5.24
C ALA A 6 -9.92 -12.23 -5.38
N PRO A 7 -9.09 -12.19 -4.31
CA PRO A 7 -7.75 -11.65 -4.42
C PRO A 7 -7.00 -12.48 -5.46
N ALA A 8 -6.74 -11.87 -6.62
CA ALA A 8 -5.76 -12.41 -7.55
C ALA A 8 -4.44 -12.52 -6.77
N ASP A 9 -3.75 -13.64 -6.91
CA ASP A 9 -2.47 -13.88 -6.24
C ASP A 9 -1.43 -12.94 -6.87
N VAL A 10 -1.39 -11.68 -6.41
CA VAL A 10 -0.51 -10.64 -6.95
C VAL A 10 0.92 -11.02 -6.64
N THR A 11 1.77 -11.12 -7.66
CA THR A 11 3.17 -11.48 -7.43
C THR A 11 3.89 -10.35 -6.70
N ARG A 12 4.93 -10.70 -5.94
CA ARG A 12 5.78 -9.72 -5.24
C ARG A 12 6.38 -8.68 -6.19
N THR A 13 6.69 -9.10 -7.42
CA THR A 13 7.27 -8.24 -8.46
C THR A 13 6.25 -7.22 -8.96
N GLU A 14 5.03 -7.64 -9.28
CA GLU A 14 3.95 -6.74 -9.72
C GLU A 14 3.60 -5.75 -8.61
N ARG A 15 3.50 -6.23 -7.36
CA ARG A 15 3.24 -5.37 -6.20
C ARG A 15 4.34 -4.33 -6.01
N ALA A 16 5.61 -4.70 -6.16
CA ALA A 16 6.74 -3.77 -6.07
C ALA A 16 6.77 -2.76 -7.23
N ALA A 17 6.44 -3.18 -8.45
CA ALA A 17 6.30 -2.27 -9.59
C ALA A 17 5.20 -1.24 -9.32
N ARG A 18 4.03 -1.71 -8.86
CA ARG A 18 2.90 -0.84 -8.53
C ARG A 18 3.20 0.13 -7.40
N GLN A 19 3.94 -0.31 -6.38
CA GLN A 19 4.39 0.58 -5.30
C GLN A 19 5.19 1.77 -5.84
N ARG A 20 6.16 1.52 -6.73
CA ARG A 20 7.00 2.57 -7.32
C ARG A 20 6.19 3.59 -8.11
N GLU A 21 5.25 3.12 -8.94
CA GLU A 21 4.36 3.99 -9.71
C GLU A 21 3.54 4.92 -8.81
N VAL A 22 2.97 4.37 -7.73
CA VAL A 22 2.14 5.14 -6.80
C VAL A 22 2.98 6.15 -6.01
N VAL A 23 4.15 5.75 -5.50
CA VAL A 23 5.06 6.65 -4.78
C VAL A 23 5.49 7.80 -5.68
N GLN A 24 5.91 7.52 -6.93
CA GLN A 24 6.30 8.54 -7.89
C GLN A 24 5.16 9.52 -8.19
N ALA A 25 3.93 9.02 -8.35
CA ALA A 25 2.77 9.87 -8.59
C ALA A 25 2.45 10.77 -7.39
N LEU A 26 2.56 10.26 -6.16
CA LEU A 26 2.31 11.03 -4.94
C LEU A 26 3.41 12.07 -4.66
N GLN A 27 4.67 11.75 -4.95
CA GLN A 27 5.79 12.70 -4.83
C GLN A 27 5.62 13.95 -5.70
N ALA A 28 4.84 13.87 -6.79
CA ALA A 28 4.55 15.04 -7.62
C ALA A 28 3.62 16.06 -6.95
N VAL A 29 2.90 15.67 -5.89
CA VAL A 29 1.84 16.49 -5.26
C VAL A 29 1.95 16.60 -3.73
N LEU A 30 2.80 15.79 -3.09
CA LEU A 30 3.04 15.78 -1.65
C LEU A 30 4.54 15.97 -1.35
N PRO A 31 4.89 16.56 -0.20
CA PRO A 31 6.29 16.63 0.22
C PRO A 31 6.83 15.24 0.58
N ASP A 32 8.11 15.00 0.33
CA ASP A 32 8.73 13.68 0.52
C ASP A 32 8.55 13.10 1.94
N HIS A 33 8.59 13.96 2.97
CA HIS A 33 8.46 13.53 4.37
C HIS A 33 7.05 13.09 4.77
N ALA A 34 6.03 13.35 3.92
CA ALA A 34 4.68 12.86 4.16
C ALA A 34 4.49 11.42 3.65
N LEU A 35 5.43 10.89 2.86
CA LEU A 35 5.28 9.58 2.21
C LEU A 35 6.07 8.49 2.94
N LEU A 36 5.35 7.55 3.55
CA LEU A 36 5.92 6.36 4.18
C LEU A 36 5.69 5.14 3.29
N TRP A 37 6.77 4.52 2.80
CA TRP A 37 6.67 3.39 1.88
C TRP A 37 7.71 2.29 2.12
N GLN A 38 8.64 2.49 3.07
CA GLN A 38 9.51 1.41 3.53
C GLN A 38 8.71 0.38 4.32
N ALA A 39 9.25 -0.83 4.43
CA ALA A 39 8.54 -1.91 5.08
C ALA A 39 8.30 -1.63 6.56
N GLU A 40 9.33 -1.17 7.25
CA GLU A 40 9.32 -0.77 8.66
C GLU A 40 8.28 0.31 8.97
N ASP A 41 8.13 1.30 8.09
CA ASP A 41 7.22 2.43 8.31
C ASP A 41 5.76 2.08 8.03
N THR A 42 5.53 1.07 7.18
CA THR A 42 4.18 0.66 6.75
C THR A 42 3.59 -0.47 7.59
N VAL A 43 4.39 -1.19 8.37
CA VAL A 43 3.92 -2.27 9.28
C VAL A 43 2.85 -1.79 10.27
N PRO A 44 2.97 -0.63 10.94
CA PRO A 44 1.93 -0.17 11.87
C PRO A 44 0.55 0.04 11.22
N TYR A 45 0.51 0.17 9.90
CA TYR A 45 -0.69 0.44 9.10
C TYR A 45 -1.26 -0.80 8.40
N GLU A 46 -0.81 -2.00 8.78
CA GLU A 46 -1.32 -3.24 8.17
C GLU A 46 -2.74 -3.60 8.61
N CYS A 47 -3.24 -3.01 9.70
CA CYS A 47 -4.56 -3.29 10.25
C CYS A 47 -5.55 -2.20 9.81
N ASP A 48 -6.72 -2.62 9.32
CA ASP A 48 -7.84 -1.72 8.95
C ASP A 48 -8.81 -1.45 10.11
N GLY A 49 -8.48 -1.90 11.32
CA GLY A 49 -9.36 -1.82 12.50
C GLY A 49 -10.45 -2.90 12.53
N LEU A 50 -10.57 -3.73 11.50
CA LEU A 50 -11.35 -4.95 11.50
C LEU A 50 -10.41 -6.13 11.74
N THR A 51 -10.71 -6.97 12.72
CA THR A 51 -9.77 -8.01 13.20
C THR A 51 -9.38 -9.06 12.15
N ALA A 52 -10.03 -9.09 10.99
CA ALA A 52 -9.85 -10.09 9.95
C ALA A 52 -8.86 -9.70 8.83
N TYR A 53 -8.58 -8.40 8.63
CA TYR A 53 -7.75 -7.95 7.52
C TYR A 53 -6.43 -7.40 8.02
N ARG A 54 -5.36 -8.06 7.58
CA ARG A 54 -3.99 -7.63 7.81
C ARG A 54 -3.23 -7.67 6.51
N GLU A 55 -3.10 -6.51 5.88
CA GLU A 55 -2.30 -6.35 4.69
C GLU A 55 -1.56 -5.01 4.78
N ARG A 56 -0.24 -5.05 4.64
CA ARG A 56 0.55 -3.82 4.58
C ARG A 56 0.15 -2.99 3.37
N PRO A 57 0.00 -1.66 3.48
CA PRO A 57 -0.26 -0.81 2.33
C PRO A 57 0.95 -0.77 1.37
N LEU A 58 0.76 -0.19 0.18
CA LEU A 58 1.86 0.16 -0.73
C LEU A 58 2.61 1.41 -0.25
N VAL A 59 1.88 2.39 0.28
CA VAL A 59 2.38 3.68 0.77
C VAL A 59 1.33 4.30 1.69
N VAL A 60 1.76 5.13 2.64
CA VAL A 60 0.94 6.00 3.49
C VAL A 60 1.32 7.45 3.20
N ALA A 61 0.34 8.35 3.15
CA ALA A 61 0.46 9.73 2.69
C ALA A 61 -0.31 10.70 3.59
#